data_AF-A0AA42QT39-F1
#
_entry.id   AF-A0AA42QT39-F1
#
_cell.length_a   1.000
_cell.length_b   1.000
_cell.length_c   1.000
_cell.angle_alpha   90.00
_cell.angle_beta   90.00
_cell.angle_gamma   90.00
#
_symmetry.space_group_name_H-M   'P 1'
#
loop_
_entity.id
_entity.type
_entity.pdbx_description
1 polymer ?
#
loop_
_entity_poly.entity_id
_entity_poly.type
_entity_poly.pdbx_seq_one_letter_code
_entity_poly.pdbx_strand_id
1 'polypeptide(L)'
;MNRIDSANARPDVNGTGKKGFHDNADLSGQDATYITPTWLNTIQEELSNLLELHGIQLDPNDNAQLYGLLATDADLLALSEAVEQRISALAAITATKAALDQSVSYLMAELGQHKTASNPHPQYLLASTFGVHLLMTANNQTTPIDDKHNVLGWNGVDGNWVLSTGTIDWGKSRSGSIEFSPFRAYGTFLLRSYISTADGYNINVRVLDENNNLIQVYPIASYTGGAKTVEIKEVFNIPKNAKAIIDWSVRAGYVKKAALSIGLYVDDRVKVFTPVGLTSIVDNTDFSESNSSTAESDYSSFPNYQWFYADVSGRYFELSALSTLESPVNKIPHYNRSLFASNLNEDLFIVVQVGKQTIESDYTPLDTQLLRAQTDEGGNVVVSVPYAMRNIETPNAETLVYTFAYYDDEIVLNGHTFPAGSLNGEQKIYSRL
;
A
#
# COMPACT_ATOMS: atom_id res chain seq x y z
N MET A 1 47.39 -37.09 -25.50
CA MET A 1 48.25 -38.29 -25.47
C MET A 1 48.41 -38.94 -26.85
N ASN A 2 49.65 -39.17 -27.30
CA ASN A 2 49.98 -39.92 -28.52
C ASN A 2 49.88 -41.44 -28.25
N ARG A 3 49.36 -42.22 -29.22
CA ARG A 3 49.42 -43.69 -29.15
C ARG A 3 50.81 -44.16 -29.60
N ILE A 4 51.20 -45.37 -29.20
CA ILE A 4 52.45 -45.94 -29.72
C ILE A 4 52.33 -46.15 -31.23
N ASP A 5 53.29 -45.59 -31.96
CA ASP A 5 53.31 -45.48 -33.42
C ASP A 5 54.61 -45.99 -34.04
N SER A 6 55.41 -46.73 -33.28
CA SER A 6 56.62 -47.39 -33.78
C SER A 6 56.32 -48.29 -34.97
N ALA A 7 57.34 -48.55 -35.80
CA ALA A 7 57.18 -49.29 -37.04
C ALA A 7 56.56 -50.69 -36.86
N ASN A 8 56.79 -51.32 -35.71
CA ASN A 8 56.25 -52.63 -35.36
C ASN A 8 55.07 -52.56 -34.36
N ALA A 9 54.51 -51.38 -34.11
CA ALA A 9 53.31 -51.23 -33.28
C ALA A 9 52.14 -51.97 -33.92
N ARG A 10 51.52 -52.86 -33.15
CA ARG A 10 50.47 -53.76 -33.62
C ARG A 10 49.20 -52.96 -33.92
N PRO A 11 48.66 -53.02 -35.16
CA PRO A 11 47.39 -52.38 -35.47
C PRO A 11 46.24 -53.01 -34.69
N ASP A 12 45.23 -52.19 -34.42
CA ASP A 12 43.91 -52.57 -33.90
C ASP A 12 43.84 -53.36 -32.58
N VAL A 13 44.94 -53.47 -31.83
CA VAL A 13 44.97 -54.13 -30.49
C VAL A 13 43.92 -53.56 -29.54
N ASN A 14 43.67 -52.25 -29.64
CA ASN A 14 42.73 -51.53 -28.78
C ASN A 14 41.45 -51.10 -29.51
N GLY A 15 41.10 -51.79 -30.60
CA GLY A 15 39.96 -51.51 -31.48
C GLY A 15 40.36 -50.90 -32.82
N THR A 16 39.45 -50.86 -33.80
CA THR A 16 39.73 -50.44 -35.18
C THR A 16 40.38 -49.05 -35.25
N GLY A 17 41.49 -48.96 -35.99
CA GLY A 17 42.35 -47.79 -36.14
C GLY A 17 43.32 -47.54 -34.98
N LYS A 18 43.34 -48.39 -33.93
CA LYS A 18 44.04 -48.10 -32.67
C LYS A 18 45.21 -49.03 -32.44
N LYS A 19 46.40 -48.59 -32.87
CA LYS A 19 47.67 -49.27 -32.59
C LYS A 19 47.94 -49.43 -31.08
N GLY A 20 48.70 -50.47 -30.72
CA GLY A 20 49.04 -50.79 -29.33
C GLY A 20 50.34 -51.57 -29.15
N PHE A 21 50.74 -51.73 -27.88
CA PHE A 21 51.83 -52.61 -27.48
C PHE A 21 51.38 -54.07 -27.58
N HIS A 22 52.26 -54.91 -28.14
CA HIS A 22 52.03 -56.34 -28.28
C HIS A 22 53.39 -57.05 -28.37
N ASP A 23 53.47 -58.29 -27.89
CA ASP A 23 54.70 -59.11 -27.98
C ASP A 23 54.95 -59.63 -29.41
N ASN A 24 53.93 -59.58 -30.26
CA ASN A 24 53.91 -60.00 -31.66
C ASN A 24 54.34 -61.47 -31.87
N ALA A 25 54.22 -62.31 -30.83
CA ALA A 25 54.68 -63.70 -30.86
C ALA A 25 53.89 -64.58 -31.85
N ASP A 26 52.70 -64.15 -32.25
CA ASP A 26 51.84 -64.80 -33.24
C ASP A 26 52.26 -64.53 -34.70
N LEU A 27 53.16 -63.57 -34.93
CA LEU A 27 53.68 -63.22 -36.25
C LEU A 27 55.16 -63.60 -36.35
N SER A 28 55.46 -64.58 -37.21
CA SER A 28 56.83 -65.06 -37.39
C SER A 28 57.74 -63.94 -37.91
N GLY A 29 58.84 -63.69 -37.19
CA GLY A 29 59.85 -62.70 -37.57
C GLY A 29 59.52 -61.25 -37.21
N GLN A 30 58.49 -61.01 -36.38
CA GLN A 30 58.17 -59.67 -35.89
C GLN A 30 58.53 -59.51 -34.41
N ASP A 31 59.37 -58.53 -34.11
CA ASP A 31 59.73 -58.19 -32.74
C ASP A 31 58.55 -57.55 -31.98
N ALA A 32 58.59 -57.64 -30.66
CA ALA A 32 57.69 -56.92 -29.76
C ALA A 32 57.73 -55.40 -30.00
N THR A 33 56.58 -54.73 -29.88
CA THR A 33 56.43 -53.29 -30.14
C THR A 33 57.53 -52.47 -29.47
N TYR A 34 58.28 -51.69 -30.25
CA TYR A 34 59.35 -50.86 -29.73
C TYR A 34 58.81 -49.66 -28.96
N ILE A 35 59.44 -49.35 -27.83
CA ILE A 35 59.21 -48.11 -27.08
C ILE A 35 59.97 -46.98 -27.77
N THR A 36 59.33 -45.83 -27.98
CA THR A 36 59.94 -44.65 -28.60
C THR A 36 60.14 -43.52 -27.58
N PRO A 37 61.22 -42.72 -27.69
CA PRO A 37 61.42 -41.54 -26.84
C PRO A 37 60.25 -40.56 -26.93
N THR A 38 59.69 -40.36 -28.13
CA THR A 38 58.53 -39.48 -28.35
C THR A 38 57.33 -39.91 -27.52
N TRP A 39 57.06 -41.22 -27.45
CA TRP A 39 55.95 -41.73 -26.64
C TRP A 39 56.21 -41.58 -25.14
N LEU A 40 57.44 -41.89 -24.67
CA LEU A 40 57.82 -41.71 -23.26
C LEU A 40 57.75 -40.23 -22.82
N ASN A 41 58.26 -39.31 -23.63
CA ASN A 41 58.16 -37.87 -23.35
C ASN A 41 56.71 -37.40 -23.32
N THR A 42 55.86 -37.92 -24.20
CA THR A 42 54.42 -37.58 -24.18
C THR A 42 53.78 -38.02 -22.86
N ILE A 43 54.14 -39.19 -22.32
CA ILE A 43 53.64 -39.62 -21.00
C ILE A 43 54.17 -38.71 -19.89
N GLN A 44 55.47 -38.42 -19.91
CA GLN A 44 56.08 -37.56 -18.91
C GLN A 44 55.38 -36.19 -18.86
N GLU A 45 55.18 -35.54 -20.00
CA GLU A 45 54.51 -34.25 -20.07
C GLU A 45 53.05 -34.32 -19.60
N GLU A 46 52.30 -35.36 -19.93
CA GLU A 46 50.90 -35.51 -19.46
C GLU A 46 50.84 -35.66 -17.92
N LEU A 47 51.79 -36.39 -17.33
CA LEU A 47 51.88 -36.56 -15.87
C LEU A 47 52.37 -35.27 -15.19
N SER A 48 53.33 -34.56 -15.79
CA SER A 48 53.84 -33.29 -15.30
C SER A 48 52.77 -32.19 -15.33
N ASN A 49 52.03 -32.08 -16.45
CA ASN A 49 50.95 -31.11 -16.60
C ASN A 49 49.84 -31.28 -15.56
N LEU A 50 49.52 -32.51 -15.15
CA LEU A 50 48.53 -32.77 -14.09
C LEU A 50 48.92 -32.09 -12.77
N LEU A 51 50.20 -32.08 -12.41
CA LEU A 51 50.70 -31.44 -11.20
C LEU A 51 50.73 -29.92 -11.37
N GLU A 52 51.30 -29.43 -12.47
CA GLU A 52 51.51 -28.00 -12.70
C GLU A 52 50.19 -27.23 -12.86
N LEU A 53 49.17 -27.81 -13.52
CA LEU A 53 47.85 -27.19 -13.66
C LEU A 53 47.07 -27.14 -12.34
N HIS A 54 47.40 -28.01 -11.38
CA HIS A 54 46.90 -27.95 -10.00
C HIS A 54 47.79 -27.08 -9.09
N GLY A 55 48.75 -26.34 -9.65
CA GLY A 55 49.63 -25.42 -8.92
C GLY A 55 50.73 -26.11 -8.11
N ILE A 56 50.98 -27.40 -8.35
CA ILE A 56 52.04 -28.16 -7.69
C ILE A 56 53.33 -28.02 -8.51
N GLN A 57 54.40 -27.52 -7.89
CA GLN A 57 55.72 -27.41 -8.53
C GLN A 57 56.38 -28.79 -8.63
N LEU A 58 56.88 -29.16 -9.81
CA LEU A 58 57.60 -30.42 -10.02
C LEU A 58 58.90 -30.48 -9.22
N ASP A 59 59.10 -31.57 -8.48
CA ASP A 59 60.33 -31.87 -7.75
C ASP A 59 60.94 -33.18 -8.27
N PRO A 60 62.11 -33.15 -8.93
CA PRO A 60 62.76 -34.35 -9.44
C PRO A 60 63.19 -35.35 -8.35
N ASN A 61 63.16 -34.96 -7.07
CA ASN A 61 63.50 -35.83 -5.94
C ASN A 61 62.28 -36.46 -5.28
N ASP A 62 61.06 -36.09 -5.66
CA ASP A 62 59.82 -36.63 -5.10
C ASP A 62 59.06 -37.45 -6.15
N ASN A 63 59.13 -38.78 -6.02
CA ASN A 63 58.42 -39.71 -6.89
C ASN A 63 56.97 -39.99 -6.44
N ALA A 64 56.49 -39.32 -5.40
CA ALA A 64 55.15 -39.49 -4.85
C ALA A 64 54.21 -38.30 -5.13
N GLN A 65 54.65 -37.25 -5.81
CA GLN A 65 53.83 -36.05 -6.09
C GLN A 65 52.50 -36.37 -6.78
N LEU A 66 52.51 -37.25 -7.79
CA LEU A 66 51.29 -37.68 -8.48
C LEU A 66 50.35 -38.44 -7.55
N TYR A 67 50.89 -39.29 -6.68
CA TYR A 67 50.10 -39.96 -5.65
C TYR A 67 49.53 -38.94 -4.65
N GLY A 68 50.31 -37.95 -4.22
CA GLY A 68 49.86 -36.89 -3.32
C GLY A 68 48.69 -36.09 -3.90
N LEU A 69 48.74 -35.72 -5.18
CA LEU A 69 47.63 -35.08 -5.89
C LEU A 69 46.38 -35.97 -5.91
N LEU A 70 46.53 -37.24 -6.28
CA LEU A 70 45.39 -38.16 -6.43
C LEU A 70 44.82 -38.65 -5.10
N ALA A 71 45.62 -38.63 -4.03
CA ALA A 71 45.27 -39.16 -2.71
C ALA A 71 44.82 -38.08 -1.72
N THR A 72 44.78 -36.80 -2.11
CA THR A 72 44.37 -35.73 -1.20
C THR A 72 42.90 -35.36 -1.35
N ASP A 73 42.19 -35.37 -0.21
CA ASP A 73 40.80 -34.93 -0.02
C ASP A 73 40.57 -33.43 -0.33
N ALA A 74 41.61 -32.66 -0.65
CA ALA A 74 41.55 -31.20 -0.73
C ALA A 74 40.57 -30.70 -1.81
N ASP A 75 40.61 -31.28 -3.02
CA ASP A 75 39.71 -30.88 -4.11
C ASP A 75 38.26 -31.35 -3.84
N LEU A 76 38.09 -32.51 -3.22
CA LEU A 76 36.78 -33.04 -2.80
C LEU A 76 36.17 -32.18 -1.68
N LEU A 77 36.99 -31.74 -0.72
CA LEU A 77 36.58 -30.88 0.37
C LEU A 77 36.19 -29.48 -0.13
N ALA A 78 37.01 -28.89 -1.01
CA ALA A 78 36.70 -27.60 -1.62
C ALA A 78 35.41 -27.63 -2.46
N LEU A 79 35.20 -28.72 -3.21
CA LEU A 79 33.94 -28.92 -3.94
C LEU A 79 32.75 -29.08 -2.98
N SER A 80 32.92 -29.84 -1.89
CA SER A 80 31.88 -30.03 -0.87
C SER A 80 31.46 -28.70 -0.24
N GLU A 81 32.42 -27.88 0.18
CA GLU A 81 32.16 -26.55 0.77
C GLU A 81 31.44 -25.63 -0.22
N ALA A 82 31.86 -25.60 -1.48
CA ALA A 82 31.21 -24.79 -2.51
C ALA A 82 29.76 -25.25 -2.78
N VAL A 83 29.51 -26.56 -2.75
CA VAL A 83 28.15 -27.13 -2.89
C VAL A 83 27.29 -26.76 -1.68
N GLU A 84 27.81 -26.84 -0.47
CA GLU A 84 27.09 -26.49 0.77
C GLU A 84 26.70 -25.01 0.83
N GLN A 85 27.63 -24.11 0.43
CA GLN A 85 27.34 -22.68 0.30
C GLN A 85 26.24 -22.43 -0.73
N ARG A 86 26.27 -23.12 -1.87
CA ARG A 86 25.26 -22.98 -2.92
C ARG A 86 23.89 -23.48 -2.50
N ILE A 87 23.83 -24.61 -1.78
CA ILE A 87 22.59 -25.14 -1.18
C ILE A 87 22.01 -24.13 -0.18
N SER A 88 22.84 -23.58 0.71
CA SER A 88 22.40 -22.59 1.70
C SER A 88 21.86 -21.32 1.04
N ALA A 89 22.52 -20.81 -0.01
CA ALA A 89 22.05 -19.65 -0.76
C ALA A 89 20.71 -19.92 -1.48
N LEU A 90 20.53 -21.11 -2.05
CA LEU A 90 19.27 -21.52 -2.69
C LEU A 90 18.12 -21.64 -1.68
N ALA A 91 18.39 -22.14 -0.47
CA ALA A 91 17.40 -22.20 0.61
C ALA A 91 16.94 -20.80 1.04
N ALA A 92 17.86 -19.84 1.19
CA ALA A 92 17.55 -18.46 1.52
C ALA A 92 16.67 -17.79 0.44
N ILE A 93 17.01 -17.95 -0.84
CA ILE A 93 16.21 -17.41 -1.96
C ILE A 93 14.79 -17.99 -1.95
N THR A 94 14.65 -19.28 -1.64
CA THR A 94 13.35 -19.95 -1.59
C THR A 94 12.48 -19.41 -0.45
N ALA A 95 13.07 -19.16 0.72
CA ALA A 95 12.39 -18.53 1.85
C ALA A 95 11.93 -17.10 1.52
N THR A 96 12.78 -16.29 0.88
CA THR A 96 12.43 -14.93 0.45
C THR A 96 11.29 -14.93 -0.57
N LYS A 97 11.30 -15.88 -1.52
CA LYS A 97 10.23 -16.02 -2.50
C LYS A 97 8.90 -16.40 -1.85
N ALA A 98 8.91 -17.34 -0.90
CA ALA A 98 7.70 -17.71 -0.18
C ALA A 98 7.11 -16.53 0.63
N ALA A 99 7.95 -15.73 1.28
CA ALA A 99 7.53 -14.52 1.97
C ALA A 99 6.92 -13.49 1.00
N LEU A 100 7.53 -13.31 -0.17
CA LEU A 100 7.01 -12.41 -1.21
C LEU A 100 5.64 -12.88 -1.74
N ASP A 101 5.49 -14.15 -2.08
CA ASP A 101 4.24 -14.72 -2.58
C ASP A 101 3.11 -14.62 -1.53
N GLN A 102 3.45 -14.77 -0.24
CA GLN A 102 2.52 -14.56 0.86
C GLN A 102 2.09 -13.10 0.99
N SER A 103 3.02 -12.15 0.88
CA SER A 103 2.74 -10.71 0.89
C SER A 103 1.88 -10.29 -0.30
N VAL A 104 2.15 -10.81 -1.50
CA VAL A 104 1.35 -10.55 -2.71
C VAL A 104 -0.08 -11.09 -2.56
N SER A 105 -0.21 -12.32 -2.07
CA SER A 105 -1.54 -12.94 -1.86
C SER A 105 -2.36 -12.17 -0.83
N TYR A 106 -1.71 -11.68 0.23
CA TYR A 106 -2.33 -10.83 1.25
C TYR A 106 -2.81 -9.50 0.67
N LEU A 107 -1.96 -8.79 -0.10
CA LEU A 107 -2.34 -7.53 -0.75
C LEU A 107 -3.50 -7.71 -1.73
N MET A 108 -3.55 -8.83 -2.45
CA MET A 108 -4.70 -9.14 -3.33
C MET A 108 -5.98 -9.40 -2.52
N ALA A 109 -5.88 -10.04 -1.36
CA ALA A 109 -7.02 -10.27 -0.47
C ALA A 109 -7.54 -8.96 0.15
N GLU A 110 -6.64 -8.09 0.66
CA GLU A 110 -7.01 -6.75 1.13
C GLU A 110 -7.65 -5.93 0.02
N LEU A 111 -7.06 -5.90 -1.19
CA LEU A 111 -7.65 -5.20 -2.33
C LEU A 111 -9.05 -5.73 -2.68
N GLY A 112 -9.25 -7.04 -2.57
CA GLY A 112 -10.56 -7.68 -2.70
C GLY A 112 -11.55 -7.17 -1.66
N GLN A 113 -11.17 -7.18 -0.38
CA GLN A 113 -12.00 -6.69 0.71
C GLN A 113 -12.31 -5.20 0.59
N HIS A 114 -11.35 -4.37 0.19
CA HIS A 114 -11.54 -2.96 -0.11
C HIS A 114 -12.55 -2.72 -1.23
N LYS A 115 -12.51 -3.55 -2.29
CA LYS A 115 -13.43 -3.44 -3.43
C LYS A 115 -14.87 -3.82 -3.09
N THR A 116 -15.06 -4.69 -2.09
CA THR A 116 -16.38 -5.24 -1.73
C THR A 116 -16.96 -4.71 -0.42
N ALA A 117 -16.22 -3.88 0.32
CA ALA A 117 -16.70 -3.29 1.56
C ALA A 117 -17.72 -2.17 1.30
N SER A 118 -18.83 -2.16 2.04
CA SER A 118 -19.87 -1.10 1.99
C SER A 118 -19.38 0.29 2.39
N ASN A 119 -18.20 0.38 3.01
CA ASN A 119 -17.45 1.62 3.29
C ASN A 119 -15.95 1.32 3.19
N PRO A 120 -15.28 1.55 2.04
CA PRO A 120 -13.86 1.29 1.89
C PRO A 120 -13.04 2.18 2.84
N HIS A 121 -12.14 1.57 3.63
CA HIS A 121 -11.28 2.26 4.59
C HIS A 121 -10.51 3.42 3.91
N PRO A 122 -10.51 4.66 4.44
CA PRO A 122 -9.96 5.83 3.75
C PRO A 122 -8.43 5.88 3.61
N GLN A 123 -7.68 4.89 4.12
CA GLN A 123 -6.22 5.03 4.25
C GLN A 123 -5.47 5.15 2.91
N TYR A 124 -6.08 4.92 1.74
CA TYR A 124 -5.40 5.09 0.45
C TYR A 124 -6.20 5.71 -0.70
N LEU A 125 -7.33 6.39 -0.47
CA LEU A 125 -8.06 7.05 -1.55
C LEU A 125 -8.64 8.40 -1.10
N LEU A 126 -7.79 9.41 -0.89
CA LEU A 126 -8.28 10.78 -1.05
C LEU A 126 -8.46 11.04 -2.55
N ALA A 127 -9.58 11.64 -2.94
CA ALA A 127 -9.73 12.22 -4.28
C ALA A 127 -8.66 13.30 -4.58
N SER A 128 -7.94 13.79 -3.56
CA SER A 128 -6.76 14.66 -3.72
C SER A 128 -5.47 13.90 -4.06
N THR A 129 -5.38 12.60 -3.70
CA THR A 129 -4.22 11.73 -3.97
C THR A 129 -4.20 11.27 -5.43
N PHE A 130 -5.37 11.13 -6.06
CA PHE A 130 -5.46 10.99 -7.51
C PHE A 130 -5.56 12.39 -8.10
N GLY A 131 -4.65 12.78 -9.00
CA GLY A 131 -4.71 14.05 -9.74
C GLY A 131 -5.89 14.12 -10.72
N VAL A 132 -7.08 13.71 -10.31
CA VAL A 132 -8.25 13.49 -11.15
C VAL A 132 -9.22 14.64 -10.92
N HIS A 133 -9.52 15.37 -11.99
CA HIS A 133 -10.62 16.32 -11.99
C HIS A 133 -11.94 15.64 -11.63
N LEU A 134 -12.78 16.33 -10.87
CA LEU A 134 -14.08 15.86 -10.39
C LEU A 134 -15.17 16.24 -11.38
N LEU A 135 -15.81 15.24 -11.99
CA LEU A 135 -16.92 15.47 -12.93
C LEU A 135 -18.19 15.80 -12.14
N MET A 136 -18.76 16.95 -12.42
CA MET A 136 -20.02 17.44 -11.89
C MET A 136 -21.14 17.25 -12.92
N THR A 137 -22.30 16.85 -12.44
CA THR A 137 -23.53 16.78 -13.23
C THR A 137 -24.57 17.71 -12.65
N ALA A 138 -25.35 18.32 -13.51
CA ALA A 138 -26.51 19.10 -13.11
C ALA A 138 -27.55 19.06 -14.23
N ASN A 139 -28.80 19.24 -13.85
CA ASN A 139 -29.99 19.19 -14.67
C ASN A 139 -30.95 20.29 -14.23
N ASN A 140 -31.53 21.01 -15.19
CA ASN A 140 -32.42 22.15 -14.91
C ASN A 140 -33.79 21.76 -14.29
N GLN A 141 -34.15 20.48 -14.29
CA GLN A 141 -35.40 19.95 -13.74
C GLN A 141 -35.18 19.22 -12.41
N THR A 142 -34.14 18.40 -12.31
CA THR A 142 -33.98 17.45 -11.19
C THR A 142 -32.93 17.84 -10.17
N THR A 143 -31.99 18.73 -10.50
CA THR A 143 -30.97 19.13 -9.52
C THR A 143 -31.61 19.83 -8.32
N PRO A 144 -31.38 19.35 -7.09
CA PRO A 144 -31.92 19.97 -5.90
C PRO A 144 -31.38 21.39 -5.68
N ILE A 145 -32.22 22.26 -5.11
CA ILE A 145 -31.89 23.65 -4.79
C ILE A 145 -31.93 23.78 -3.28
N ASP A 146 -30.83 23.41 -2.64
CA ASP A 146 -30.60 23.53 -1.21
C ASP A 146 -29.11 23.80 -0.96
N ASP A 147 -28.76 24.01 0.30
CA ASP A 147 -27.40 24.36 0.71
C ASP A 147 -26.38 23.23 0.48
N LYS A 148 -26.82 21.97 0.44
CA LYS A 148 -25.94 20.80 0.24
C LYS A 148 -25.47 20.70 -1.21
N HIS A 149 -26.30 21.18 -2.15
CA HIS A 149 -26.02 21.13 -3.58
C HIS A 149 -25.44 22.45 -4.11
N ASN A 150 -25.49 23.53 -3.33
CA ASN A 150 -24.90 24.82 -3.70
C ASN A 150 -23.37 24.75 -3.67
N VAL A 151 -22.74 25.09 -4.79
CA VAL A 151 -21.29 25.12 -4.98
C VAL A 151 -20.74 26.51 -5.28
N LEU A 152 -21.58 27.55 -5.27
CA LEU A 152 -21.10 28.92 -5.46
C LEU A 152 -20.26 29.34 -4.24
N GLY A 153 -18.96 29.58 -4.46
CA GLY A 153 -17.99 29.85 -3.40
C GLY A 153 -17.39 28.60 -2.75
N TRP A 154 -17.69 27.40 -3.27
CA TRP A 154 -17.14 26.15 -2.77
C TRP A 154 -15.64 26.02 -3.07
N ASN A 155 -14.84 25.81 -2.03
CA ASN A 155 -13.39 25.69 -2.13
C ASN A 155 -12.89 24.21 -2.09
N GLY A 156 -13.81 23.26 -2.14
CA GLY A 156 -13.54 21.85 -1.90
C GLY A 156 -14.07 21.40 -0.53
N VAL A 157 -13.81 22.14 0.54
CA VAL A 157 -14.23 21.75 1.89
C VAL A 157 -15.59 22.35 2.20
N ASP A 158 -15.65 23.68 2.22
CA ASP A 158 -16.83 24.46 2.60
C ASP A 158 -17.16 25.50 1.53
N GLY A 159 -18.31 26.15 1.71
CA GLY A 159 -18.75 27.25 0.84
C GLY A 159 -20.08 26.96 0.16
N ASN A 160 -21.12 27.58 0.69
CA ASN A 160 -22.48 27.64 0.15
C ASN A 160 -22.93 29.09 0.15
N TRP A 161 -22.32 29.91 -0.71
CA TRP A 161 -22.71 31.31 -0.81
C TRP A 161 -23.81 31.49 -1.84
N VAL A 162 -24.78 32.35 -1.54
CA VAL A 162 -25.74 32.87 -2.52
C VAL A 162 -25.46 34.36 -2.64
N LEU A 163 -25.17 34.82 -3.85
CA LEU A 163 -25.17 36.25 -4.10
C LEU A 163 -26.59 36.76 -3.87
N SER A 164 -26.73 37.77 -3.03
CA SER A 164 -27.97 38.52 -2.89
C SER A 164 -27.67 40.01 -2.99
N THR A 165 -28.37 40.70 -3.89
CA THR A 165 -28.23 42.17 -3.98
C THR A 165 -28.90 42.89 -2.82
N GLY A 166 -29.69 42.18 -2.00
CA GLY A 166 -30.72 42.80 -1.17
C GLY A 166 -31.70 43.61 -2.01
N THR A 167 -32.44 44.50 -1.34
CA THR A 167 -33.40 45.39 -2.00
C THR A 167 -32.69 46.58 -2.66
N ILE A 168 -32.95 46.78 -3.94
CA ILE A 168 -32.49 47.90 -4.76
C ILE A 168 -33.64 48.90 -4.86
N ASP A 169 -33.41 50.12 -4.38
CA ASP A 169 -34.41 51.19 -4.41
C ASP A 169 -34.78 51.64 -5.83
N TRP A 170 -35.95 52.26 -5.95
CA TRP A 170 -36.53 52.70 -7.22
C TRP A 170 -35.58 53.58 -8.04
N GLY A 171 -35.55 53.35 -9.35
CA GLY A 171 -34.70 54.10 -10.29
C GLY A 171 -33.19 53.87 -10.10
N LYS A 172 -32.79 52.85 -9.32
CA LYS A 172 -31.39 52.46 -9.13
C LYS A 172 -31.09 51.16 -9.86
N SER A 173 -29.82 50.96 -10.18
CA SER A 173 -29.30 49.73 -10.78
C SER A 173 -28.15 49.18 -9.98
N ARG A 174 -27.97 47.86 -10.02
CA ARG A 174 -26.75 47.19 -9.55
C ARG A 174 -26.25 46.23 -10.61
N SER A 175 -24.95 46.10 -10.70
CA SER A 175 -24.27 45.15 -11.56
C SER A 175 -22.99 44.68 -10.90
N GLY A 176 -22.51 43.52 -11.30
CA GLY A 176 -21.25 42.98 -10.83
C GLY A 176 -20.86 41.73 -11.60
N SER A 177 -19.70 41.20 -11.23
CA SER A 177 -19.18 39.96 -11.75
C SER A 177 -18.73 39.09 -10.59
N ILE A 178 -18.99 37.79 -10.67
CA ILE A 178 -18.50 36.80 -9.70
C ILE A 178 -17.62 35.81 -10.44
N GLU A 179 -16.38 35.67 -10.00
CA GLU A 179 -15.53 34.59 -10.45
C GLU A 179 -15.88 33.31 -9.67
N PHE A 180 -16.11 32.24 -10.41
CA PHE A 180 -16.28 30.89 -9.91
C PHE A 180 -15.19 30.02 -10.50
N SER A 181 -14.18 29.73 -9.68
CA SER A 181 -13.09 28.81 -10.01
C SER A 181 -13.26 27.53 -9.18
N PRO A 182 -13.99 26.52 -9.69
CA PRO A 182 -14.25 25.29 -8.94
C PRO A 182 -12.94 24.56 -8.58
N PHE A 183 -12.81 24.09 -7.33
CA PHE A 183 -11.64 23.31 -6.90
C PHE A 183 -11.59 21.97 -7.61
N ARG A 184 -10.76 21.87 -8.66
CA ARG A 184 -10.55 20.66 -9.48
C ARG A 184 -11.84 20.06 -10.05
N ALA A 185 -12.97 20.77 -10.04
CA ALA A 185 -14.25 20.30 -10.55
C ALA A 185 -14.54 20.85 -11.94
N TYR A 186 -15.17 20.05 -12.79
CA TYR A 186 -15.51 20.34 -14.17
C TYR A 186 -16.83 19.64 -14.53
N GLY A 187 -17.43 19.99 -15.66
CA GLY A 187 -18.69 19.40 -16.10
C GLY A 187 -19.83 20.41 -16.03
N THR A 188 -21.03 19.92 -15.73
CA THR A 188 -22.26 20.69 -15.85
C THR A 188 -22.69 21.25 -14.51
N PHE A 189 -23.05 22.54 -14.49
CA PHE A 189 -23.51 23.27 -13.31
C PHE A 189 -24.85 23.93 -13.61
N LEU A 190 -25.75 23.93 -12.63
CA LEU A 190 -27.04 24.62 -12.70
C LEU A 190 -26.91 26.01 -12.08
N LEU A 191 -27.05 27.06 -12.88
CA LEU A 191 -27.26 28.40 -12.37
C LEU A 191 -28.74 28.61 -12.06
N ARG A 192 -29.02 28.96 -10.81
CA ARG A 192 -30.34 29.42 -10.40
C ARG A 192 -30.28 30.91 -10.09
N SER A 193 -31.25 31.66 -10.61
CA SER A 193 -31.46 33.04 -10.20
C SER A 193 -32.91 33.32 -9.87
N TYR A 194 -33.15 34.03 -8.76
CA TYR A 194 -34.45 34.62 -8.46
C TYR A 194 -34.37 36.12 -8.65
N ILE A 195 -35.26 36.67 -9.47
CA ILE A 195 -35.23 38.08 -9.85
C ILE A 195 -36.61 38.68 -9.68
N SER A 196 -36.65 39.83 -9.03
CA SER A 196 -37.81 40.70 -8.92
C SER A 196 -37.39 42.08 -9.42
N THR A 197 -38.03 42.62 -10.46
CA THR A 197 -37.69 43.91 -11.06
C THR A 197 -38.93 44.55 -11.69
N ALA A 198 -38.84 45.82 -12.10
CA ALA A 198 -39.79 46.46 -13.01
C ALA A 198 -39.14 47.31 -14.11
N ASP A 199 -37.93 46.94 -14.50
CA ASP A 199 -37.22 47.58 -15.62
C ASP A 199 -36.41 46.56 -16.43
N GLY A 200 -35.46 45.86 -15.82
CA GLY A 200 -34.71 44.84 -16.56
C GLY A 200 -33.60 44.16 -15.78
N TYR A 201 -33.10 43.08 -16.37
CA TYR A 201 -31.94 42.34 -15.89
C TYR A 201 -31.17 41.70 -17.05
N ASN A 202 -29.91 41.38 -16.81
CA ASN A 202 -29.09 40.60 -17.71
C ASN A 202 -28.13 39.73 -16.88
N ILE A 203 -28.03 38.45 -17.23
CA ILE A 203 -27.13 37.48 -16.62
C ILE A 203 -26.45 36.70 -17.75
N ASN A 204 -25.12 36.68 -17.75
CA ASN A 204 -24.32 35.85 -18.65
C ASN A 204 -23.25 35.11 -17.85
N VAL A 205 -22.84 33.94 -18.34
CA VAL A 205 -21.68 33.22 -17.82
C VAL A 205 -20.62 33.15 -18.90
N ARG A 206 -19.44 33.69 -18.62
CA ARG A 206 -18.25 33.53 -19.46
C ARG A 206 -17.39 32.42 -18.88
N VAL A 207 -17.01 31.45 -19.70
CA VAL A 207 -16.08 30.39 -19.32
C VAL A 207 -14.73 30.70 -19.95
N LEU A 208 -13.68 30.68 -19.13
CA LEU A 208 -12.31 31.01 -19.52
C LEU A 208 -11.38 29.84 -19.22
N ASP A 209 -10.36 29.67 -20.06
CA ASP A 209 -9.29 28.68 -19.82
C ASP A 209 -8.33 29.15 -18.71
N GLU A 210 -7.34 28.30 -18.40
CA GLU A 210 -6.28 28.56 -17.42
C GLU A 210 -5.43 29.81 -17.72
N ASN A 211 -5.40 30.25 -18.98
CA ASN A 211 -4.67 31.43 -19.43
C ASN A 211 -5.57 32.68 -19.52
N ASN A 212 -6.80 32.61 -19.04
CA ASN A 212 -7.84 33.65 -19.15
C ASN A 212 -8.31 33.94 -20.59
N ASN A 213 -8.15 33.01 -21.53
CA ASN A 213 -8.77 33.13 -22.84
C ASN A 213 -10.24 32.72 -22.76
N LEU A 214 -11.12 33.44 -23.45
CA LEU A 214 -12.53 33.12 -23.51
C LEU A 214 -12.77 31.82 -24.29
N ILE A 215 -13.38 30.82 -23.64
CA ILE A 215 -13.81 29.57 -24.25
C ILE A 215 -15.23 29.71 -24.79
N GLN A 216 -16.17 30.13 -23.94
CA GLN A 216 -17.60 30.15 -24.26
C GLN A 216 -18.35 31.21 -23.45
N VAL A 217 -19.42 31.75 -24.04
CA VAL A 217 -20.39 32.62 -23.35
C VAL A 217 -21.75 31.93 -23.35
N TYR A 218 -22.35 31.81 -22.18
CA TYR A 218 -23.71 31.32 -22.00
C TYR A 218 -24.62 32.51 -21.67
N PRO A 219 -25.49 32.96 -22.60
CA PRO A 219 -26.46 34.00 -22.34
C PRO A 219 -27.62 33.43 -21.53
N ILE A 220 -27.49 33.46 -20.20
CA ILE A 220 -28.43 32.82 -19.28
C ILE A 220 -29.81 33.47 -19.37
N ALA A 221 -29.86 34.80 -19.23
CA ALA A 221 -31.12 35.51 -19.31
C ALA A 221 -30.95 37.00 -19.58
N SER A 222 -31.87 37.56 -20.35
CA SER A 222 -32.00 39.00 -20.50
C SER A 222 -33.46 39.40 -20.58
N TYR A 223 -33.79 40.50 -19.91
CA TYR A 223 -35.12 41.07 -19.93
C TYR A 223 -35.04 42.59 -19.86
N THR A 224 -35.90 43.25 -20.63
CA THR A 224 -36.16 44.69 -20.54
C THR A 224 -37.66 44.88 -20.69
N GLY A 225 -38.30 45.55 -19.74
CA GLY A 225 -39.76 45.70 -19.69
C GLY A 225 -40.30 45.98 -18.29
N GLY A 226 -41.62 45.81 -18.12
CA GLY A 226 -42.33 46.12 -16.88
C GLY A 226 -42.06 45.17 -15.70
N ALA A 227 -42.95 45.22 -14.71
CA ALA A 227 -42.83 44.42 -13.48
C ALA A 227 -42.77 42.92 -13.77
N LYS A 228 -41.69 42.26 -13.31
CA LYS A 228 -41.47 40.82 -13.45
C LYS A 228 -40.92 40.26 -12.14
N THR A 229 -41.43 39.10 -11.75
CA THR A 229 -40.82 38.23 -10.75
C THR A 229 -40.65 36.87 -11.41
N VAL A 230 -39.43 36.35 -11.45
CA VAL A 230 -39.14 35.10 -12.15
C VAL A 230 -38.00 34.35 -11.47
N GLU A 231 -38.11 33.03 -11.50
CA GLU A 231 -37.02 32.11 -11.21
C GLU A 231 -36.46 31.56 -12.53
N ILE A 232 -35.14 31.58 -12.66
CA ILE A 232 -34.41 31.14 -13.84
C ILE A 232 -33.52 29.97 -13.41
N LYS A 233 -33.53 28.89 -14.18
CA LYS A 233 -32.75 27.67 -13.96
C LYS A 233 -32.12 27.26 -15.29
N GLU A 234 -30.82 27.49 -15.42
CA GLU A 234 -30.09 27.19 -16.66
C GLU A 234 -28.79 26.47 -16.38
N VAL A 235 -28.49 25.46 -17.20
CA VAL A 235 -27.26 24.69 -17.08
C VAL A 235 -26.18 25.24 -18.00
N PHE A 236 -24.93 25.17 -17.55
CA PHE A 236 -23.76 25.50 -18.36
C PHE A 236 -22.60 24.57 -18.03
N ASN A 237 -21.67 24.40 -18.96
CA ASN A 237 -20.55 23.48 -18.82
C ASN A 237 -19.23 24.23 -18.63
N ILE A 238 -18.44 23.82 -17.63
CA ILE A 238 -17.07 24.27 -17.39
C ILE A 238 -16.10 23.12 -17.73
N PRO A 239 -15.22 23.27 -18.74
CA PRO A 239 -14.18 22.29 -19.04
C PRO A 239 -13.16 22.10 -17.91
N LYS A 240 -12.35 21.04 -17.98
CA LYS A 240 -11.24 20.82 -17.04
C LYS A 240 -10.28 22.01 -17.05
N ASN A 241 -9.79 22.41 -15.87
CA ASN A 241 -8.91 23.57 -15.65
C ASN A 241 -9.49 24.93 -16.06
N ALA A 242 -10.78 25.00 -16.42
CA ALA A 242 -11.43 26.27 -16.75
C ALA A 242 -12.10 26.88 -15.52
N LYS A 243 -12.39 28.18 -15.61
CA LYS A 243 -13.18 28.92 -14.63
C LYS A 243 -14.36 29.62 -15.29
N ALA A 244 -15.36 29.98 -14.50
CA ALA A 244 -16.51 30.74 -14.95
C ALA A 244 -16.54 32.14 -14.32
N ILE A 245 -17.00 33.13 -15.07
CA ILE A 245 -17.33 34.47 -14.56
C ILE A 245 -18.81 34.73 -14.84
N ILE A 246 -19.58 34.93 -13.78
CA ILE A 246 -21.00 35.25 -13.85
C ILE A 246 -21.13 36.76 -13.83
N ASP A 247 -21.47 37.35 -14.97
CA ASP A 247 -21.78 38.78 -15.07
C ASP A 247 -23.28 38.97 -14.89
N TRP A 248 -23.66 39.89 -14.01
CA TRP A 248 -25.05 40.17 -13.72
C TRP A 248 -25.32 41.67 -13.64
N SER A 249 -26.54 42.04 -14.02
CA SER A 249 -27.09 43.37 -13.82
C SER A 249 -28.59 43.30 -13.59
N VAL A 250 -29.07 44.18 -12.72
CA VAL A 250 -30.50 44.32 -12.44
C VAL A 250 -30.81 45.79 -12.19
N ARG A 251 -31.95 46.23 -12.72
CA ARG A 251 -32.43 47.61 -12.61
C ARG A 251 -33.77 47.61 -11.87
N ALA A 252 -33.92 48.50 -10.90
CA ALA A 252 -35.20 48.80 -10.29
C ALA A 252 -35.86 49.91 -11.13
N GLY A 253 -37.04 49.63 -11.67
CA GLY A 253 -37.85 50.65 -12.31
C GLY A 253 -38.42 51.64 -11.29
N TYR A 254 -39.26 52.56 -11.76
CA TYR A 254 -39.91 53.55 -10.90
C TYR A 254 -41.14 53.02 -10.15
N VAL A 255 -41.62 51.82 -10.52
CA VAL A 255 -42.86 51.25 -9.97
C VAL A 255 -42.63 50.12 -8.97
N LYS A 256 -41.41 49.55 -8.90
CA LYS A 256 -41.08 48.44 -8.02
C LYS A 256 -39.58 48.44 -7.69
N LYS A 257 -39.25 48.18 -6.44
CA LYS A 257 -37.87 47.86 -6.03
C LYS A 257 -37.42 46.57 -6.69
N ALA A 258 -36.10 46.43 -6.89
CA ALA A 258 -35.55 45.21 -7.47
C ALA A 258 -34.80 44.37 -6.43
N ALA A 259 -34.73 43.07 -6.66
CA ALA A 259 -33.87 42.14 -5.94
C ALA A 259 -33.42 41.04 -6.89
N LEU A 260 -32.18 40.61 -6.74
CA LEU A 260 -31.59 39.51 -7.49
C LEU A 260 -30.82 38.62 -6.52
N SER A 261 -31.03 37.32 -6.65
CA SER A 261 -30.17 36.31 -6.06
C SER A 261 -29.65 35.33 -7.11
N ILE A 262 -28.43 34.84 -6.92
CA ILE A 262 -27.78 33.84 -7.80
C ILE A 262 -27.09 32.78 -6.94
N GLY A 263 -27.30 31.51 -7.30
CA GLY A 263 -26.57 30.35 -6.77
C GLY A 263 -26.18 29.39 -7.90
N LEU A 264 -25.22 28.50 -7.63
CA LEU A 264 -24.78 27.44 -8.54
C LEU A 264 -24.97 26.09 -7.88
N TYR A 265 -25.59 25.15 -8.57
CA TYR A 265 -25.99 23.85 -8.01
C TYR A 265 -25.51 22.68 -8.86
N VAL A 266 -25.29 21.54 -8.23
CA VAL A 266 -24.93 20.25 -8.87
C VAL A 266 -25.75 19.12 -8.26
N ASP A 267 -25.94 18.02 -8.98
CA ASP A 267 -26.74 16.86 -8.52
C ASP A 267 -26.11 16.17 -7.30
N ASP A 268 -24.79 16.09 -7.28
CA ASP A 268 -24.05 15.56 -6.14
C ASP A 268 -22.77 16.40 -5.97
N ARG A 269 -22.69 17.11 -4.84
CA ARG A 269 -21.47 17.82 -4.48
C ARG A 269 -20.49 16.77 -4.00
N VAL A 270 -19.40 16.56 -4.75
CA VAL A 270 -18.34 15.63 -4.32
C VAL A 270 -17.90 16.02 -2.92
N LYS A 271 -18.16 15.14 -1.95
CA LYS A 271 -17.68 15.30 -0.57
C LYS A 271 -16.16 15.30 -0.63
N VAL A 272 -15.52 16.43 -0.34
CA VAL A 272 -14.10 16.40 -0.05
C VAL A 272 -13.95 15.63 1.24
N PHE A 273 -13.28 14.49 1.14
CA PHE A 273 -12.69 13.86 2.30
C PHE A 273 -11.66 14.84 2.85
N THR A 274 -12.01 15.52 3.92
CA THR A 274 -10.99 16.04 4.84
C THR A 274 -10.14 14.82 5.23
N PRO A 275 -8.80 14.86 5.06
CA PRO A 275 -7.97 13.91 5.77
C PRO A 275 -8.16 14.21 7.25
N VAL A 276 -9.14 13.56 7.86
CA VAL A 276 -9.26 13.48 9.30
C VAL A 276 -8.12 12.56 9.70
N GLY A 277 -7.07 13.14 10.28
CA GLY A 277 -5.93 12.36 10.74
C GLY A 277 -6.44 11.23 11.62
N LEU A 278 -6.27 9.99 11.17
CA LEU A 278 -6.56 8.73 11.87
C LEU A 278 -7.94 8.54 12.58
N THR A 279 -8.84 9.51 12.62
CA THR A 279 -10.17 9.38 13.26
C THR A 279 -11.21 10.25 12.58
N SER A 280 -12.33 9.67 12.11
CA SER A 280 -13.52 10.42 11.74
C SER A 280 -14.35 10.72 12.99
N ILE A 281 -14.55 11.99 13.32
CA ILE A 281 -15.68 12.42 14.16
C ILE A 281 -16.77 12.88 13.19
N VAL A 282 -17.98 12.33 13.34
CA VAL A 282 -19.15 12.84 12.61
C VAL A 282 -19.54 14.19 13.21
N ASP A 283 -19.57 15.23 12.40
CA ASP A 283 -20.16 16.51 12.78
C ASP A 283 -21.69 16.32 12.87
N ASN A 284 -22.20 16.22 14.10
CA ASN A 284 -23.61 16.00 14.38
C ASN A 284 -24.47 17.28 14.31
N THR A 285 -23.89 18.43 13.93
CA THR A 285 -24.62 19.72 13.94
C THR A 285 -25.78 19.78 12.93
N ASP A 286 -25.82 18.90 11.93
CA ASP A 286 -26.87 18.82 10.90
C ASP A 286 -27.87 17.66 11.07
N PHE A 287 -27.77 16.86 12.15
CA PHE A 287 -28.72 15.77 12.40
C PHE A 287 -29.95 16.30 13.14
N SER A 288 -31.00 16.63 12.39
CA SER A 288 -32.36 16.72 12.97
C SER A 288 -32.80 15.30 13.36
N GLU A 289 -33.05 15.11 14.65
CA GLU A 289 -33.35 13.84 15.32
C GLU A 289 -34.24 12.86 14.54
N SER A 290 -33.84 11.58 14.57
CA SER A 290 -34.68 10.36 14.72
C SER A 290 -34.10 9.11 14.02
N ASN A 291 -32.78 8.98 13.90
CA ASN A 291 -32.16 7.68 13.67
C ASN A 291 -30.78 7.62 14.32
N SER A 292 -30.72 7.06 15.53
CA SER A 292 -29.48 6.59 16.13
C SER A 292 -29.09 5.28 15.44
N SER A 293 -28.38 5.35 14.33
CA SER A 293 -27.54 4.24 13.90
C SER A 293 -26.13 4.52 14.42
N THR A 294 -25.89 4.14 15.67
CA THR A 294 -24.54 3.84 16.13
C THR A 294 -23.95 2.86 15.12
N ALA A 295 -22.79 3.19 14.54
CA ALA A 295 -22.02 2.21 13.79
C ALA A 295 -21.50 1.18 14.81
N GLU A 296 -22.31 0.18 15.12
CA GLU A 296 -21.89 -0.92 15.98
C GLU A 296 -20.73 -1.64 15.29
N SER A 297 -19.57 -1.67 15.96
CA SER A 297 -18.46 -2.51 15.55
C SER A 297 -18.79 -3.95 15.92
N ASP A 298 -19.48 -4.72 15.08
CA ASP A 298 -19.80 -6.13 15.39
C ASP A 298 -18.56 -7.03 15.23
N TYR A 299 -17.98 -7.47 16.36
CA TYR A 299 -16.83 -8.39 16.39
C TYR A 299 -17.23 -9.87 16.39
N SER A 300 -18.50 -10.22 16.10
CA SER A 300 -19.00 -11.60 16.04
C SER A 300 -18.27 -12.49 15.03
N SER A 301 -17.66 -11.90 14.01
CA SER A 301 -16.87 -12.60 12.98
C SER A 301 -15.49 -13.08 13.47
N PHE A 302 -15.03 -12.61 14.63
CA PHE A 302 -13.76 -13.02 15.24
C PHE A 302 -13.96 -14.07 16.33
N PRO A 303 -12.99 -14.99 16.50
CA PRO A 303 -13.08 -16.01 17.54
C PRO A 303 -12.96 -15.39 18.93
N ASN A 304 -13.47 -16.09 19.93
CA ASN A 304 -13.39 -15.67 21.33
C ASN A 304 -12.04 -16.07 21.97
N TYR A 305 -10.94 -15.71 21.31
CA TYR A 305 -9.57 -15.92 21.79
C TYR A 305 -8.95 -14.57 22.12
N GLN A 306 -8.23 -14.48 23.24
CA GLN A 306 -7.55 -13.23 23.60
C GLN A 306 -6.44 -12.89 22.60
N TRP A 307 -5.65 -13.89 22.22
CA TRP A 307 -4.59 -13.75 21.23
C TRP A 307 -4.80 -14.77 20.13
N PHE A 308 -4.72 -14.34 18.88
CA PHE A 308 -4.88 -15.26 17.76
C PHE A 308 -4.18 -14.72 16.51
N TYR A 309 -3.93 -15.64 15.58
CA TYR A 309 -3.44 -15.30 14.25
C TYR A 309 -4.36 -15.88 13.18
N ALA A 310 -4.30 -15.29 11.99
CA ALA A 310 -5.00 -15.78 10.81
C ALA A 310 -4.01 -16.44 9.85
N ASP A 311 -4.33 -17.62 9.32
CA ASP A 311 -3.55 -18.24 8.25
C ASP A 311 -3.83 -17.56 6.89
N VAL A 312 -3.11 -17.99 5.86
CA VAL A 312 -3.27 -17.49 4.48
C VAL A 312 -4.66 -17.75 3.89
N SER A 313 -5.46 -18.61 4.50
CA SER A 313 -6.84 -18.93 4.10
C SER A 313 -7.88 -18.17 4.93
N GLY A 314 -7.45 -17.27 5.83
CA GLY A 314 -8.33 -16.49 6.71
C GLY A 314 -8.89 -17.27 7.89
N ARG A 315 -8.36 -18.46 8.21
CA ARG A 315 -8.76 -19.24 9.38
C ARG A 315 -8.01 -18.76 10.62
N TYR A 316 -8.71 -18.62 11.73
CA TYR A 316 -8.13 -18.16 12.97
C TYR A 316 -7.66 -19.30 13.87
N PHE A 317 -6.53 -19.09 14.53
CA PHE A 317 -5.91 -20.03 15.45
C PHE A 317 -5.54 -19.31 16.75
N GLU A 318 -5.95 -19.89 17.87
CA GLU A 318 -5.64 -19.39 19.21
C GLU A 318 -4.14 -19.43 19.50
N LEU A 319 -3.67 -18.39 20.18
CA LEU A 319 -2.35 -18.33 20.80
C LEU A 319 -2.53 -18.30 22.31
N SER A 320 -1.71 -19.08 23.01
CA SER A 320 -1.80 -19.18 24.46
C SER A 320 -1.46 -17.85 25.13
N ALA A 321 -2.42 -17.29 25.87
CA ALA A 321 -2.18 -16.14 26.75
C ALA A 321 -1.23 -16.47 27.92
N LEU A 322 -0.98 -17.75 28.19
CA LEU A 322 -0.03 -18.22 29.21
C LEU A 322 1.41 -18.28 28.69
N SER A 323 1.69 -17.73 27.50
CA SER A 323 3.05 -17.61 26.98
C SER A 323 3.97 -16.90 27.98
N THR A 324 5.21 -17.35 28.06
CA THR A 324 6.25 -16.70 28.88
C THR A 324 7.53 -16.54 28.07
N LEU A 325 8.50 -15.81 28.59
CA LEU A 325 9.82 -15.69 27.95
C LEU A 325 10.49 -17.06 27.72
N GLU A 326 10.33 -17.98 28.67
CA GLU A 326 10.87 -19.35 28.64
C GLU A 326 10.04 -20.32 27.78
N SER A 327 8.76 -20.01 27.57
CA SER A 327 7.83 -20.82 26.80
C SER A 327 6.99 -19.94 25.86
N PRO A 328 7.63 -19.30 24.85
CA PRO A 328 6.94 -18.43 23.92
C PRO A 328 6.07 -19.23 22.95
N VAL A 329 5.06 -18.57 22.36
CA VAL A 329 4.29 -19.17 21.27
C VAL A 329 5.09 -19.15 19.97
N ASN A 330 5.00 -20.23 19.17
CA ASN A 330 5.75 -20.39 17.92
C ASN A 330 5.16 -19.61 16.72
N LYS A 331 4.38 -18.57 16.99
CA LYS A 331 3.65 -17.76 16.00
C LYS A 331 3.47 -16.34 16.51
N ILE A 332 3.53 -15.40 15.58
CA ILE A 332 3.32 -13.98 15.85
C ILE A 332 1.81 -13.70 16.00
N PRO A 333 1.38 -12.97 17.04
CA PRO A 333 -0.02 -12.56 17.17
C PRO A 333 -0.41 -11.63 16.02
N HIS A 334 -1.56 -11.88 15.40
CA HIS A 334 -2.15 -10.93 14.45
C HIS A 334 -3.19 -10.04 15.11
N TYR A 335 -3.83 -10.53 16.18
CA TYR A 335 -4.94 -9.84 16.84
C TYR A 335 -4.86 -9.99 18.36
N ASN A 336 -5.33 -8.95 19.06
CA ASN A 336 -5.66 -8.98 20.48
C ASN A 336 -7.17 -8.71 20.63
N ARG A 337 -7.84 -9.52 21.46
CA ARG A 337 -9.23 -9.30 21.88
C ARG A 337 -9.28 -8.98 23.36
N SER A 338 -10.11 -8.00 23.71
CA SER A 338 -10.43 -7.67 25.11
C SER A 338 -11.94 -7.45 25.27
N LEU A 339 -12.43 -7.59 26.50
CA LEU A 339 -13.82 -7.40 26.88
C LEU A 339 -13.92 -6.39 28.03
N PHE A 340 -14.64 -5.30 27.83
CA PHE A 340 -14.84 -4.24 28.80
C PHE A 340 -16.32 -4.11 29.17
N ALA A 341 -16.73 -4.80 30.24
CA ALA A 341 -18.13 -4.87 30.65
C ALA A 341 -18.76 -3.50 31.02
N SER A 342 -17.95 -2.48 31.26
CA SER A 342 -18.40 -1.13 31.65
C SER A 342 -18.23 -0.08 30.55
N ASN A 343 -17.56 -0.43 29.44
CA ASN A 343 -17.30 0.47 28.31
C ASN A 343 -17.96 -0.16 27.08
N LEU A 344 -19.26 0.09 26.88
CA LEU A 344 -20.06 -0.49 25.79
C LEU A 344 -20.27 0.57 24.71
N ASN A 345 -20.02 0.24 23.44
CA ASN A 345 -20.04 1.22 22.34
C ASN A 345 -19.13 2.45 22.58
N GLU A 346 -18.09 2.28 23.39
CA GLU A 346 -17.19 3.36 23.79
C GLU A 346 -15.90 3.35 22.97
N ASP A 347 -15.40 4.54 22.73
CA ASP A 347 -14.15 4.78 22.04
C ASP A 347 -12.95 4.54 22.97
N LEU A 348 -12.01 3.70 22.55
CA LEU A 348 -10.80 3.37 23.30
C LEU A 348 -9.54 3.80 22.56
N PHE A 349 -8.53 4.19 23.34
CA PHE A 349 -7.15 4.38 22.92
C PHE A 349 -6.34 3.14 23.30
N ILE A 350 -5.55 2.62 22.38
CA ILE A 350 -4.79 1.39 22.58
C ILE A 350 -3.33 1.67 22.33
N VAL A 351 -2.50 1.49 23.34
CA VAL A 351 -1.04 1.52 23.15
C VAL A 351 -0.59 0.11 22.84
N VAL A 352 0.06 -0.05 21.68
CA VAL A 352 0.67 -1.31 21.27
C VAL A 352 2.18 -1.11 21.22
N GLN A 353 2.91 -1.97 21.91
CA GLN A 353 4.36 -1.98 21.88
C GLN A 353 4.85 -3.37 21.51
N VAL A 354 5.94 -3.39 20.75
CA VAL A 354 6.72 -4.60 20.52
C VAL A 354 8.16 -4.35 20.97
N GLY A 355 8.68 -5.29 21.74
CA GLY A 355 10.06 -5.28 22.21
C GLY A 355 10.71 -6.65 22.02
N LYS A 356 12.03 -6.69 22.20
CA LYS A 356 12.82 -7.92 22.19
C LYS A 356 13.40 -8.21 23.56
N GLN A 357 13.47 -9.50 23.90
CA GLN A 357 14.09 -10.03 25.11
C GLN A 357 14.80 -11.35 24.83
N THR A 358 15.95 -11.53 25.48
CA THR A 358 16.63 -12.83 25.61
C THR A 358 16.51 -13.34 27.03
N ILE A 359 16.56 -12.43 28.00
CA ILE A 359 16.43 -12.69 29.44
C ILE A 359 15.50 -11.65 30.07
N GLU A 360 15.05 -11.88 31.30
CA GLU A 360 14.04 -11.01 31.93
C GLU A 360 14.52 -9.54 32.07
N SER A 361 15.82 -9.33 32.22
CA SER A 361 16.42 -8.02 32.47
C SER A 361 16.83 -7.22 31.23
N ASP A 362 16.75 -7.78 30.01
CA ASP A 362 17.29 -7.15 28.78
C ASP A 362 16.22 -6.61 27.83
N TYR A 363 15.03 -6.28 28.35
CA TYR A 363 13.94 -5.73 27.56
C TYR A 363 14.36 -4.49 26.76
N THR A 364 14.24 -4.58 25.44
CA THR A 364 14.49 -3.46 24.54
C THR A 364 13.23 -3.18 23.71
N PRO A 365 12.54 -2.04 23.92
CA PRO A 365 11.43 -1.67 23.06
C PRO A 365 11.93 -1.36 21.66
N LEU A 366 11.20 -1.82 20.64
CA LEU A 366 11.53 -1.63 19.23
C LEU A 366 10.59 -0.63 18.56
N ASP A 367 9.29 -0.77 18.80
CA ASP A 367 8.29 0.14 18.25
C ASP A 367 7.12 0.29 19.23
N THR A 368 6.47 1.46 19.22
CA THR A 368 5.31 1.77 20.04
C THR A 368 4.36 2.65 19.26
N GLN A 369 3.11 2.21 19.15
CA GLN A 369 2.09 2.89 18.36
C GLN A 369 0.83 3.09 19.20
N LEU A 370 0.16 4.21 18.94
CA LEU A 370 -1.16 4.51 19.48
C LEU A 370 -2.19 4.17 18.42
N LEU A 371 -3.10 3.28 18.77
CA LEU A 371 -4.23 2.85 17.96
C LEU A 371 -5.53 3.34 18.61
N ARG A 372 -6.61 3.27 17.83
CA ARG A 372 -7.97 3.62 18.23
C ARG A 372 -8.89 2.46 17.85
N ALA A 373 -9.80 2.09 18.73
CA ALA A 373 -10.84 1.10 18.45
C ALA A 373 -12.08 1.41 19.30
N GLN A 374 -13.25 0.96 18.86
CA GLN A 374 -14.49 1.11 19.61
C GLN A 374 -14.93 -0.26 20.12
N THR A 375 -15.49 -0.31 21.34
CA THR A 375 -16.14 -1.53 21.83
C THR A 375 -17.50 -1.75 21.16
N ASP A 376 -17.95 -3.00 21.09
CA ASP A 376 -19.31 -3.34 20.63
C ASP A 376 -20.36 -3.19 21.74
N GLU A 377 -21.63 -3.51 21.43
CA GLU A 377 -22.72 -3.56 22.42
C GLU A 377 -22.45 -4.50 23.60
N GLY A 378 -21.62 -5.52 23.39
CA GLY A 378 -21.16 -6.46 24.41
C GLY A 378 -19.88 -6.04 25.13
N GLY A 379 -19.26 -4.91 24.76
CA GLY A 379 -17.98 -4.45 25.30
C GLY A 379 -16.76 -5.13 24.68
N ASN A 380 -16.91 -5.92 23.62
CA ASN A 380 -15.77 -6.56 22.95
C ASN A 380 -15.03 -5.55 22.10
N VAL A 381 -13.72 -5.72 22.02
CA VAL A 381 -12.86 -5.03 21.05
C VAL A 381 -11.85 -6.02 20.49
N VAL A 382 -11.62 -5.95 19.18
CA VAL A 382 -10.57 -6.70 18.50
C VAL A 382 -9.65 -5.72 17.78
N VAL A 383 -8.37 -5.77 18.10
CA VAL A 383 -7.36 -4.88 17.53
C VAL A 383 -6.32 -5.71 16.80
N SER A 384 -6.00 -5.33 15.56
CA SER A 384 -4.92 -5.98 14.80
C SER A 384 -3.56 -5.44 15.22
N VAL A 385 -2.57 -6.33 15.35
CA VAL A 385 -1.17 -5.94 15.51
C VAL A 385 -0.67 -5.31 14.21
N PRO A 386 -0.11 -4.08 14.24
CA PRO A 386 0.41 -3.41 13.04
C PRO A 386 1.40 -4.30 12.27
N TYR A 387 1.32 -4.28 10.94
CA TYR A 387 2.14 -5.16 10.08
C TYR A 387 3.65 -4.95 10.31
N ALA A 388 4.09 -3.70 10.50
CA ALA A 388 5.49 -3.38 10.81
C ALA A 388 5.98 -4.07 12.09
N MET A 389 5.10 -4.25 13.09
CA MET A 389 5.42 -4.93 14.34
C MET A 389 5.41 -6.45 14.20
N ARG A 390 4.77 -7.00 13.16
CA ARG A 390 4.70 -8.45 12.89
C ARG A 390 5.90 -8.98 12.10
N ASN A 391 6.73 -8.11 11.52
CA ASN A 391 7.86 -8.49 10.68
C ASN A 391 9.19 -8.00 11.26
N ILE A 392 9.44 -8.38 12.51
CA ILE A 392 10.69 -8.03 13.19
C ILE A 392 11.67 -9.18 13.03
N GLU A 393 12.87 -8.87 12.54
CA GLU A 393 13.96 -9.84 12.46
C GLU A 393 14.53 -10.13 13.85
N THR A 394 14.65 -11.42 14.18
CA THR A 394 15.24 -11.94 15.43
C THR A 394 16.47 -12.80 15.12
N PRO A 395 17.59 -12.21 14.68
CA PRO A 395 18.75 -12.94 14.21
C PRO A 395 19.44 -13.78 15.30
N ASN A 396 19.20 -13.49 16.59
CA ASN A 396 19.80 -14.22 17.72
C ASN A 396 18.76 -15.08 18.46
N ALA A 397 17.65 -15.43 17.80
CA ALA A 397 16.53 -16.14 18.40
C ALA A 397 15.92 -15.41 19.62
N GLU A 398 15.93 -14.07 19.60
CA GLU A 398 15.26 -13.24 20.60
C GLU A 398 13.76 -13.54 20.65
N THR A 399 13.18 -13.50 21.84
CA THR A 399 11.73 -13.53 22.01
C THR A 399 11.16 -12.14 21.80
N LEU A 400 10.14 -12.04 20.96
CA LEU A 400 9.35 -10.83 20.79
C LEU A 400 8.27 -10.77 21.86
N VAL A 401 8.10 -9.58 22.46
CA VAL A 401 7.08 -9.32 23.47
C VAL A 401 6.13 -8.28 22.92
N TYR A 402 4.89 -8.67 22.68
CA TYR A 402 3.82 -7.76 22.29
C TYR A 402 3.05 -7.36 23.52
N THR A 403 2.95 -6.05 23.77
CA THR A 403 2.24 -5.48 24.91
C THR A 403 1.11 -4.58 24.42
N PHE A 404 -0.10 -4.82 24.92
CA PHE A 404 -1.30 -4.04 24.65
C PHE A 404 -1.82 -3.43 25.95
N ALA A 405 -2.19 -2.16 25.91
CA ALA A 405 -2.87 -1.48 27.01
C ALA A 405 -3.99 -0.61 26.46
N TYR A 406 -5.13 -0.60 27.14
CA TYR A 406 -6.36 0.06 26.68
C TYR A 406 -6.74 1.19 27.62
N TYR A 407 -7.16 2.32 27.08
CA TYR A 407 -7.47 3.53 27.83
C TYR A 407 -8.79 4.12 27.30
N ASP A 408 -9.62 4.60 28.20
CA ASP A 408 -10.85 5.36 27.90
C ASP A 408 -10.59 6.86 27.72
N ASP A 409 -9.49 7.37 28.29
CA ASP A 409 -9.03 8.74 28.11
C ASP A 409 -8.04 8.91 26.94
N GLU A 410 -7.98 10.12 26.39
CA GLU A 410 -7.02 10.49 25.34
C GLU A 410 -5.57 10.33 25.81
N ILE A 411 -4.79 9.58 25.03
CA ILE A 411 -3.38 9.30 25.31
C ILE A 411 -2.47 10.09 24.38
N VAL A 412 -1.47 10.76 24.98
CA VAL A 412 -0.32 11.31 24.25
C VAL A 412 0.89 10.42 24.52
N LEU A 413 1.40 9.75 23.49
CA LEU A 413 2.61 8.94 23.61
C LEU A 413 3.84 9.82 23.75
N ASN A 414 4.71 9.45 24.70
CA ASN A 414 6.02 10.06 24.89
C ASN A 414 7.09 8.96 24.92
N GLY A 415 7.57 8.59 23.73
CA GLY A 415 8.52 7.49 23.55
C GLY A 415 7.86 6.11 23.73
N HIS A 416 8.57 5.21 24.42
CA HIS A 416 8.22 3.79 24.56
C HIS A 416 7.62 3.43 25.93
N THR A 417 7.11 4.41 26.69
CA THR A 417 6.56 4.16 28.02
C THR A 417 5.04 4.11 27.96
N PHE A 418 4.46 3.09 28.59
CA PHE A 418 3.01 2.99 28.75
C PHE A 418 2.51 4.05 29.74
N PRO A 419 1.48 4.85 29.36
CA PRO A 419 0.80 5.74 30.29
C PRO A 419 0.15 4.98 31.45
N ALA A 420 0.00 5.64 32.59
CA ALA A 420 -0.80 5.12 33.70
C ALA A 420 -2.30 5.09 33.33
N GLY A 421 -3.07 4.24 34.01
CA GLY A 421 -4.54 4.22 33.86
C GLY A 421 -5.08 3.25 32.80
N SER A 422 -4.33 2.21 32.42
CA SER A 422 -4.87 1.17 31.52
C SER A 422 -6.06 0.44 32.18
N LEU A 423 -7.17 0.34 31.45
CA LEU A 423 -8.43 -0.29 31.87
C LEU A 423 -8.26 -1.75 32.32
N ASN A 424 -7.39 -2.50 31.65
CA ASN A 424 -7.12 -3.91 31.95
C ASN A 424 -5.62 -4.19 32.20
N GLY A 425 -4.84 -3.15 32.50
CA GLY A 425 -3.38 -3.27 32.66
C GLY A 425 -2.66 -3.56 31.33
N GLU A 426 -1.40 -3.97 31.42
CA GLU A 426 -0.60 -4.37 30.27
C GLU A 426 -0.82 -5.86 29.95
N GLN A 427 -1.42 -6.13 28.80
CA GLN A 427 -1.63 -7.48 28.28
C GLN A 427 -0.43 -7.89 27.43
N LYS A 428 0.23 -8.99 27.77
CA LYS A 428 1.48 -9.42 27.11
C LYS A 428 1.33 -10.79 26.45
N ILE A 429 2.00 -10.95 25.31
CA ILE A 429 2.26 -12.25 24.71
C ILE A 429 3.71 -12.34 24.24
N TYR A 430 4.33 -13.48 24.52
CA TYR A 430 5.71 -13.81 24.18
C TYR A 430 5.72 -14.73 22.97
N SER A 431 6.41 -14.33 21.91
CA SER A 431 6.41 -15.01 20.62
C SER A 431 7.84 -15.20 20.11
N ARG A 432 8.11 -16.37 19.52
CA ARG A 432 9.39 -16.68 18.88
C ARG A 432 9.08 -17.43 17.58
N LEU A 433 9.69 -17.01 16.47
CA LEU A 433 9.52 -17.66 15.16
C LEU A 433 10.45 -18.86 14.99
#